data_AF-A0A7V8XQC1-F1
#
_entry.id   AF-A0A7V8XQC1-F1
#
_cell.length_a   1.000
_cell.length_b   1.000
_cell.length_c   1.000
_cell.angle_alpha   90.00
_cell.angle_beta   90.00
_cell.angle_gamma   90.00
#
_symmetry.space_group_name_H-M   'P 1'
#
loop_
_entity.id
_entity.type
_entity.pdbx_description
1 polymer ?
#
loop_
_entity_poly.entity_id
_entity_poly.type
_entity_poly.pdbx_seq_one_letter_code
_entity_poly.pdbx_strand_id
1 'polypeptide(L)'
;MSSRLSRDAWSTDPFGGEVRNGAVYGRGACDMKGGVAAMVFAAEALRELGLRLGGDLIVNTVSEEETTGAGGLVTARTVRADAAIVPEPSGLAVLTCCRGSLRDDRREWSRWPCRHRSAPPPTGRGGERGRQGGLPARSDSQAQRRVDAASRAPSSLSRECGCDRFPRR
;
A
#
# COMPACT_ATOMS: atom_id res chain seq x y z
N MET A 1 4.66 -14.06 6.35
CA MET A 1 3.29 -14.41 6.75
C MET A 1 2.41 -14.37 5.51
N SER A 2 2.19 -15.50 4.84
CA SER A 2 1.19 -15.64 3.78
C SER A 2 0.14 -16.60 4.34
N SER A 3 -0.84 -16.06 5.06
CA SER A 3 -2.08 -16.77 5.28
C SER A 3 -2.81 -16.75 3.93
N ARG A 4 -2.68 -17.84 3.17
CA ARG A 4 -3.50 -18.10 2.00
C ARG A 4 -4.96 -17.91 2.41
N LEU A 5 -5.57 -16.79 2.05
CA LEU A 5 -7.03 -16.66 2.12
C LEU A 5 -7.56 -17.74 1.18
N SER A 6 -8.19 -18.79 1.74
CA SER A 6 -8.76 -19.86 0.94
C SER A 6 -9.86 -19.26 0.05
N ARG A 7 -9.97 -19.74 -1.20
CA ARG A 7 -11.07 -19.35 -2.09
C ARG A 7 -12.43 -19.58 -1.42
N ASP A 8 -12.50 -20.58 -0.55
CA ASP A 8 -13.67 -20.96 0.23
C ASP A 8 -14.19 -19.88 1.20
N ALA A 9 -13.35 -18.89 1.56
CA ALA A 9 -13.77 -17.76 2.39
C ALA A 9 -14.57 -16.70 1.61
N TRP A 10 -14.63 -16.80 0.28
CA TRP A 10 -15.40 -15.89 -0.56
C TRP A 10 -16.77 -16.44 -0.87
N SER A 11 -17.80 -15.59 -0.83
CA SER A 11 -19.15 -15.93 -1.28
C SER A 11 -19.29 -16.04 -2.81
N THR A 12 -18.29 -15.56 -3.55
CA THR A 12 -18.25 -15.47 -5.03
C THR A 12 -16.83 -15.74 -5.50
N ASP A 13 -16.59 -16.00 -6.79
CA ASP A 13 -15.22 -16.13 -7.28
C ASP A 13 -14.47 -14.78 -7.13
N PRO A 14 -13.36 -14.72 -6.36
CA PRO A 14 -12.59 -13.48 -6.20
C PRO A 14 -12.08 -12.89 -7.52
N PHE A 15 -11.98 -13.66 -8.60
CA PHE A 15 -11.53 -13.16 -9.90
C PHE A 15 -12.64 -13.12 -10.97
N GLY A 16 -13.88 -13.43 -10.58
CA GLY A 16 -15.01 -13.51 -11.52
C GLY A 16 -15.66 -12.16 -11.84
N GLY A 17 -15.53 -11.15 -10.96
CA GLY A 17 -16.08 -9.81 -11.21
C GLY A 17 -17.61 -9.75 -11.21
N GLU A 18 -18.27 -10.60 -10.42
CA GLU A 18 -19.74 -10.68 -10.34
C GLU A 18 -20.35 -9.33 -9.94
N VAL A 19 -21.39 -8.90 -10.66
CA VAL A 19 -22.17 -7.71 -10.30
C VAL A 19 -23.43 -8.13 -9.56
N ARG A 20 -23.59 -7.68 -8.31
CA ARG A 20 -24.74 -8.00 -7.47
C ARG A 20 -25.16 -6.79 -6.64
N ASN A 21 -26.46 -6.49 -6.61
CA ASN A 21 -27.02 -5.36 -5.85
C ASN A 21 -26.31 -4.01 -6.12
N GLY A 22 -25.93 -3.75 -7.37
CA GLY A 22 -25.25 -2.52 -7.78
C GLY A 22 -23.77 -2.44 -7.39
N ALA A 23 -23.17 -3.51 -6.86
CA ALA A 23 -21.75 -3.58 -6.51
C ALA A 23 -21.02 -4.67 -7.31
N VAL A 24 -19.74 -4.43 -7.59
CA VAL A 24 -18.85 -5.41 -8.25
C VAL A 24 -18.06 -6.17 -7.19
N TYR A 25 -18.17 -7.49 -7.18
CA TYR A 25 -17.48 -8.38 -6.26
C TYR A 25 -16.27 -8.99 -6.94
N GLY A 26 -15.08 -8.62 -6.45
CA GLY A 26 -13.82 -9.20 -6.92
C GLY A 26 -12.62 -8.61 -6.18
N ARG A 27 -11.54 -9.40 -6.08
CA ARG A 27 -10.26 -8.95 -5.54
C ARG A 27 -9.72 -7.83 -6.42
N GLY A 28 -9.55 -6.68 -5.78
CA GLY A 28 -9.06 -5.46 -6.39
C GLY A 28 -10.09 -4.65 -7.16
N ALA A 29 -11.38 -5.04 -7.12
CA ALA A 29 -12.46 -4.20 -7.66
C ALA A 29 -12.49 -2.82 -6.98
N CYS A 30 -12.37 -2.79 -5.65
CA CYS A 30 -12.24 -1.56 -4.86
C CYS A 30 -10.80 -1.02 -4.87
N ASP A 31 -9.82 -1.90 -4.62
CA ASP A 31 -8.39 -1.54 -4.41
C ASP A 31 -7.47 -2.16 -5.48
N MET A 32 -7.08 -1.46 -6.54
CA MET A 32 -7.64 -0.16 -6.96
C MET A 32 -8.10 -0.19 -8.43
N LYS A 33 -8.50 -1.35 -8.96
CA LYS A 33 -8.88 -1.50 -10.38
C LYS A 33 -10.12 -0.68 -10.75
N GLY A 34 -11.03 -0.43 -9.81
CA GLY A 34 -12.15 0.49 -10.03
C GLY A 34 -11.68 1.92 -10.31
N GLY A 35 -10.70 2.41 -9.55
CA GLY A 35 -10.06 3.70 -9.80
C GLY A 35 -9.31 3.74 -11.15
N VAL A 36 -8.60 2.66 -11.49
CA VAL A 36 -7.94 2.49 -12.80
C VAL A 36 -8.96 2.55 -13.95
N ALA A 37 -10.12 1.90 -13.82
CA ALA A 37 -11.17 1.99 -14.81
C ALA A 37 -11.69 3.43 -14.93
N ALA A 38 -11.96 4.09 -13.80
CA ALA A 38 -12.46 5.46 -13.77
C ALA A 38 -11.54 6.46 -14.49
N MET A 39 -10.22 6.37 -14.32
CA MET A 39 -9.29 7.26 -15.03
C MET A 39 -9.25 7.02 -16.53
N VAL A 40 -9.38 5.77 -16.98
CA VAL A 40 -9.41 5.44 -18.42
C VAL A 40 -10.69 5.96 -19.06
N PHE A 41 -11.84 5.73 -18.42
CA PHE A 41 -13.12 6.26 -18.90
C PHE A 41 -13.17 7.79 -18.87
N ALA A 42 -12.54 8.43 -17.89
CA ALA A 42 -12.42 9.89 -17.87
C ALA A 42 -11.62 10.42 -19.07
N ALA A 43 -10.49 9.77 -19.40
CA ALA A 43 -9.69 10.12 -20.57
C ALA A 43 -10.46 9.90 -21.89
N GLU A 44 -11.22 8.80 -21.98
CA GLU A 44 -12.11 8.53 -23.11
C GLU A 44 -13.21 9.59 -23.25
N ALA A 45 -13.89 9.94 -22.17
CA ALA A 45 -14.93 10.97 -22.17
C ALA A 45 -14.37 12.35 -22.62
N LEU A 46 -13.18 12.73 -22.16
CA LEU A 46 -12.52 13.96 -22.60
C LEU A 46 -12.24 13.96 -24.11
N ARG A 47 -11.83 12.80 -24.66
CA ARG A 47 -11.61 12.62 -26.09
C ARG A 47 -12.92 12.70 -26.88
N GLU A 48 -13.98 12.06 -26.42
CA GLU A 48 -15.30 12.07 -27.08
C GLU A 48 -15.94 13.46 -27.10
N LEU A 49 -15.73 14.25 -26.04
CA LEU A 49 -16.18 15.64 -25.98
C LEU A 49 -15.39 16.58 -26.90
N GLY A 50 -14.31 16.11 -27.53
CA GLY A 50 -13.48 16.91 -28.43
C GLY A 50 -12.75 18.06 -27.73
N LEU A 51 -12.57 17.98 -26.41
CA LEU A 51 -11.95 19.05 -25.63
C LEU A 51 -10.45 19.09 -25.89
N ARG A 52 -9.93 20.28 -26.21
CA ARG A 52 -8.49 20.52 -26.23
C ARG A 52 -8.05 20.86 -24.81
N LEU A 53 -7.27 19.96 -24.21
CA LEU A 53 -6.66 20.19 -22.91
C LEU A 53 -5.56 21.26 -23.03
N GLY A 54 -5.40 22.07 -21.97
CA GLY A 54 -4.33 23.07 -21.89
C GLY A 54 -2.93 22.48 -21.65
N GLY A 55 -2.80 21.15 -21.61
CA GLY A 55 -1.57 20.42 -21.37
C GLY A 55 -1.76 18.93 -21.63
N ASP A 56 -0.78 18.13 -21.22
CA ASP A 56 -0.76 16.69 -21.42
C ASP A 56 -1.54 15.95 -20.32
N LEU A 57 -2.32 14.94 -20.72
CA LEU A 57 -2.94 13.98 -19.81
C LEU A 57 -2.16 12.66 -19.88
N ILE A 58 -1.54 12.27 -18.76
CA ILE A 58 -0.78 11.02 -18.66
C ILE A 58 -1.56 10.03 -17.80
N VAL A 59 -1.94 8.89 -18.38
CA VAL A 59 -2.49 7.75 -17.64
C VAL A 59 -1.34 6.81 -17.30
N ASN A 60 -1.02 6.69 -16.01
CA ASN A 60 0.10 5.88 -15.52
C ASN A 60 -0.39 4.79 -14.57
N THR A 61 -0.22 3.53 -14.96
CA THR A 61 -0.51 2.35 -14.13
C THR A 61 0.80 1.73 -13.66
N VAL A 62 0.84 1.31 -12.40
CA VAL A 62 2.04 0.71 -11.80
C VAL A 62 1.71 -0.62 -11.14
N SER A 63 2.72 -1.48 -11.05
CA SER A 63 2.68 -2.68 -10.21
C SER A 63 3.40 -2.43 -8.87
N GLU A 64 3.37 -3.41 -7.98
CA GLU A 64 4.12 -3.43 -6.71
C GLU A 64 3.65 -2.43 -5.63
N GLU A 65 2.51 -1.74 -5.78
CA GLU A 65 1.97 -0.85 -4.72
C GLU A 65 1.79 -1.63 -3.39
N GLU A 66 1.07 -2.76 -3.46
CA GLU A 66 0.70 -3.62 -2.33
C GLU A 66 1.88 -4.23 -1.56
N THR A 67 3.04 -4.30 -2.22
CA THR A 67 4.23 -5.03 -1.74
C THR A 67 5.37 -4.10 -1.37
N THR A 68 5.89 -3.34 -2.33
CA THR A 68 7.15 -2.60 -2.15
C THR A 68 7.03 -1.11 -2.46
N GLY A 69 6.02 -0.69 -3.20
CA GLY A 69 5.90 0.65 -3.77
C GLY A 69 6.91 0.94 -4.90
N ALA A 70 7.62 -0.07 -5.41
CA ALA A 70 8.69 0.12 -6.38
C ALA A 70 8.19 0.76 -7.69
N GLY A 71 7.00 0.37 -8.17
CA GLY A 71 6.41 0.97 -9.36
C GLY A 71 6.13 2.47 -9.19
N GLY A 72 5.56 2.87 -8.06
CA GLY A 72 5.34 4.28 -7.72
C GLY A 72 6.66 5.07 -7.63
N LEU A 73 7.71 4.47 -7.04
CA LEU A 73 9.04 5.08 -6.98
C LEU A 73 9.65 5.31 -8.37
N VAL A 74 9.49 4.35 -9.28
CA VAL A 74 9.95 4.50 -10.68
C VAL A 74 9.20 5.63 -11.35
N THR A 75 7.86 5.64 -11.27
CA THR A 75 7.03 6.72 -11.82
C THR A 75 7.47 8.09 -11.31
N ALA A 76 7.69 8.25 -10.01
CA ALA A 76 8.12 9.52 -9.43
C ALA A 76 9.49 10.01 -9.97
N ARG A 77 10.32 9.09 -10.47
CA ARG A 77 11.64 9.41 -11.03
C ARG A 77 11.60 9.63 -12.54
N THR A 78 10.72 8.95 -13.27
CA THR A 78 10.73 8.92 -14.73
C THR A 78 9.63 9.75 -15.38
N VAL A 79 8.48 9.91 -14.72
CA VAL A 79 7.35 10.69 -15.22
C VAL A 79 7.43 12.12 -14.69
N ARG A 80 7.15 13.10 -15.56
CA ARG A 80 7.09 14.52 -15.22
C ARG A 80 5.67 15.02 -15.48
N ALA A 81 5.06 15.62 -14.46
CA ALA A 81 3.75 16.24 -14.53
C ALA A 81 3.67 17.36 -13.47
N ASP A 82 2.83 18.36 -13.71
CA ASP A 82 2.60 19.46 -12.76
C ASP A 82 1.75 19.04 -11.55
N ALA A 83 0.92 18.01 -11.74
CA ALA A 83 0.07 17.43 -10.70
C ALA A 83 -0.16 15.93 -10.97
N ALA A 84 -0.53 15.19 -9.92
CA ALA A 84 -0.93 13.79 -10.01
C ALA A 84 -2.19 13.53 -9.17
N ILE A 85 -3.09 12.71 -9.70
CA ILE A 85 -4.28 12.22 -9.01
C ILE A 85 -4.16 10.70 -8.94
N VAL A 86 -4.23 10.14 -7.73
CA VAL A 86 -4.25 8.69 -7.51
C VAL A 86 -5.66 8.32 -7.04
N PRO A 87 -6.49 7.64 -7.87
CA PRO A 87 -7.88 7.35 -7.55
C PRO A 87 -8.02 6.13 -6.62
N GLU A 88 -7.35 6.15 -5.47
CA GLU A 88 -7.54 5.18 -4.39
C GLU A 88 -8.97 5.24 -3.83
N PRO A 89 -9.49 4.15 -3.22
CA PRO A 89 -10.84 4.10 -2.67
C PRO A 89 -10.97 4.93 -1.38
N SER A 90 -10.92 6.25 -1.54
CA SER A 90 -10.98 7.28 -0.49
C SER A 90 -12.41 7.72 -0.16
N GLY A 91 -13.42 7.11 -0.80
CA GLY A 91 -14.81 7.55 -0.66
C GLY A 91 -15.06 8.97 -1.19
N LEU A 92 -14.33 9.36 -2.26
CA LEU A 92 -14.34 10.71 -2.86
C LEU A 92 -13.71 11.81 -1.98
N ALA A 93 -13.07 11.46 -0.87
CA ALA A 93 -12.31 12.41 -0.08
C ALA A 93 -10.97 12.73 -0.75
N VAL A 94 -10.58 14.01 -0.75
CA VAL A 94 -9.26 14.43 -1.23
C VAL A 94 -8.25 14.25 -0.11
N LEU A 95 -7.34 13.27 -0.28
CA LEU A 95 -6.26 13.00 0.67
C LEU A 95 -4.95 13.62 0.16
N THR A 96 -4.37 14.53 0.93
CA THR A 96 -3.13 15.24 0.56
C THR A 96 -1.89 14.66 1.23
N CYS A 97 -2.05 13.76 2.21
CA CYS A 97 -0.96 13.13 2.93
C CYS A 97 -1.32 11.69 3.32
N CYS A 98 -0.29 10.85 3.41
CA CYS A 98 -0.39 9.49 3.92
C CYS A 98 0.79 9.20 4.86
N ARG A 99 0.64 8.19 5.72
CA ARG A 99 1.74 7.73 6.56
C ARG A 99 2.67 6.82 5.76
N GLY A 100 3.96 6.88 6.05
CA GLY A 100 4.91 5.88 5.57
C GLY A 100 4.66 4.51 6.21
N SER A 101 5.00 3.45 5.48
CA SER A 101 5.03 2.09 6.01
C SER A 101 6.47 1.58 6.08
N LEU A 102 6.82 0.90 7.17
CA LEU A 102 8.09 0.20 7.34
C LEU A 102 7.78 -1.27 7.59
N ARG A 103 8.33 -2.15 6.74
CA ARG A 103 8.19 -3.60 6.87
C ARG A 103 9.51 -4.17 7.39
N ASP A 104 9.50 -4.72 8.61
CA ASP A 104 10.67 -5.36 9.24
C ASP A 104 10.66 -6.87 8.94
N ASP A 105 11.61 -7.35 8.12
CA ASP A 105 11.79 -8.78 7.85
C ASP A 105 12.86 -9.37 8.78
N ARG A 106 12.46 -9.68 10.02
CA ARG A 106 13.35 -10.37 10.96
C ARG A 106 13.47 -11.84 10.58
N ARG A 107 14.66 -12.21 10.11
CA ARG A 107 15.04 -13.60 9.89
C ARG A 107 15.89 -14.09 11.04
N GLU A 108 15.31 -14.95 11.87
CA GLU A 108 16.07 -15.68 12.88
C GLU A 108 16.70 -16.90 12.20
N TRP A 109 18.02 -16.85 12.04
CA TRP A 109 18.81 -17.98 11.54
C TRP A 109 19.34 -18.80 12.70
N SER A 110 18.77 -19.98 12.89
CA SER A 110 19.35 -21.01 13.76
C SER A 110 20.24 -21.93 12.94
N ARG A 111 21.55 -22.00 13.28
CA ARG A 111 22.46 -23.03 12.73
C ARG A 111 22.12 -24.39 13.33
N TRP A 112 21.20 -25.11 12.68
CA TRP A 112 21.00 -26.52 12.95
C TRP A 112 21.76 -27.35 11.92
N PRO A 113 22.64 -28.28 12.35
CA PRO A 113 23.16 -29.27 11.44
C PRO A 113 22.01 -30.14 10.92
N CYS A 114 21.96 -30.40 9.61
CA CYS A 114 21.06 -31.40 9.04
C CYS A 114 21.33 -32.74 9.75
N ARG A 115 20.31 -33.28 10.43
CA ARG A 115 20.40 -34.56 11.14
C ARG A 115 19.28 -35.48 10.66
N HIS A 116 19.57 -36.78 10.69
CA HIS A 116 18.53 -37.79 10.51
C HIS A 116 17.45 -37.58 11.58
N ARG A 117 16.17 -37.75 11.24
CA ARG A 117 15.03 -37.57 12.16
C ARG A 117 15.19 -38.36 13.46
N SER A 118 15.89 -39.50 13.38
CA SER A 118 16.15 -40.41 14.50
C SER A 118 17.36 -40.04 15.36
N ALA A 119 18.11 -38.99 15.05
CA ALA A 119 19.26 -38.59 15.85
C ALA A 119 18.79 -38.09 17.23
N PRO A 120 19.48 -38.45 18.32
CA PRO A 120 19.13 -37.98 19.65
C PRO A 120 19.21 -36.44 19.74
N PRO A 121 18.36 -35.80 20.56
CA PRO A 121 18.36 -34.35 20.71
C PRO A 121 19.71 -33.86 21.24
N PRO A 122 20.16 -32.64 20.87
CA PRO A 122 21.45 -32.13 21.28
C PRO A 122 21.50 -31.98 22.81
N THR A 123 22.56 -32.52 23.41
CA THR A 123 22.89 -32.35 24.82
C THR A 123 23.61 -31.02 25.04
N GLY A 124 22.88 -29.91 24.88
CA GLY A 124 23.38 -28.56 25.14
C GLY A 124 22.22 -27.58 25.33
N ARG A 125 22.48 -26.37 25.86
CA ARG A 125 21.49 -25.29 26.03
C ARG A 125 20.96 -24.72 24.69
N GLY A 126 20.78 -25.56 23.67
CA GLY A 126 19.98 -25.29 22.48
C GLY A 126 18.63 -25.97 22.64
N GLY A 127 17.86 -25.54 23.64
CA GLY A 127 16.50 -26.04 23.83
C GLY A 127 15.64 -25.62 22.65
N GLU A 128 14.87 -26.58 22.12
CA GLU A 128 13.69 -26.28 21.31
C GLU A 128 12.74 -25.41 22.14
N ARG A 129 12.87 -24.09 22.04
CA ARG A 129 11.71 -23.24 22.25
C ARG A 129 10.83 -23.46 21.03
N GLY A 130 9.94 -24.43 21.15
CA GLY A 130 8.76 -24.51 20.31
C GLY A 130 8.19 -23.10 20.15
N ARG A 131 7.76 -22.79 18.92
CA ARG A 131 7.08 -21.57 18.50
C ARG A 131 5.84 -21.30 19.38
N GLN A 132 6.04 -20.87 20.61
CA GLN A 132 5.01 -20.36 21.52
C GLN A 132 5.48 -19.07 22.22
N GLY A 133 6.63 -18.52 21.81
CA GLY A 133 6.95 -17.13 22.07
C GLY A 133 6.12 -16.26 21.13
N GLY A 134 4.95 -15.82 21.60
CA GLY A 134 4.27 -14.69 20.98
C GLY A 134 5.24 -13.53 20.80
N LEU A 135 5.07 -12.76 19.71
CA LEU A 135 5.78 -11.50 19.51
C LEU A 135 5.76 -10.73 20.83
N PRO A 136 6.91 -10.36 21.44
CA PRO A 136 6.86 -9.47 22.59
C PRO A 136 6.14 -8.21 22.11
N ALA A 137 5.02 -7.89 22.77
CA ALA A 137 4.22 -6.74 22.47
C ALA A 137 5.10 -5.50 22.59
N ARG A 138 5.57 -4.96 21.47
CA ARG A 138 6.04 -3.59 21.42
C ARG A 138 4.79 -2.72 21.52
N SER A 139 4.34 -2.47 22.74
CA SER A 139 3.46 -1.35 23.00
C SER A 139 4.30 -0.07 22.85
N ASP A 140 4.60 0.31 21.61
CA ASP A 140 5.26 1.58 21.28
C ASP A 140 4.26 2.73 21.46
N SER A 141 3.81 2.89 22.70
CA SER A 141 2.99 4.00 23.14
C SER A 141 3.76 5.32 23.06
N GLN A 142 5.09 5.29 22.99
CA GLN A 142 5.92 6.49 22.75
C GLN A 142 6.05 6.89 21.28
N ALA A 143 6.02 5.95 20.33
CA ALA A 143 6.06 6.28 18.90
C ALA A 143 4.72 6.88 18.45
N GLN A 144 3.60 6.28 18.88
CA GLN A 144 2.26 6.79 18.60
C GLN A 144 2.05 8.18 19.20
N ARG A 145 2.49 8.43 20.44
CA ARG A 145 2.42 9.75 21.09
C ARG A 145 3.21 10.85 20.35
N ARG A 146 4.30 10.51 19.67
CA ARG A 146 5.05 11.48 18.85
C ARG A 146 4.35 11.80 17.52
N VAL A 147 3.68 10.82 16.92
CA VAL A 147 2.84 11.02 15.73
C VAL A 147 1.60 11.84 16.07
N ASP A 148 0.97 11.58 17.21
CA ASP A 148 -0.22 12.32 17.68
C ASP A 148 0.11 13.74 18.16
N ALA A 149 1.35 14.00 18.60
CA ALA A 149 1.83 15.34 18.92
C ALA A 149 2.12 16.15 17.64
N ALA A 150 2.66 15.50 16.59
CA ALA A 150 2.92 16.14 15.30
C ALA A 150 1.63 16.50 14.54
N SER A 151 0.57 15.70 14.68
CA SER A 151 -0.75 15.97 14.08
C SER A 151 -1.59 17.01 14.82
N ARG A 152 -1.17 17.42 16.03
CA ARG A 152 -1.79 18.51 16.82
C ARG A 152 -1.03 19.84 16.74
N ALA A 153 0.01 19.91 15.91
CA ALA A 153 0.77 21.14 15.75
C ALA A 153 -0.11 22.23 15.14
N PRO A 154 -0.14 23.47 15.69
CA PRO A 154 -0.99 24.54 15.19
C PRO A 154 -0.65 24.88 13.73
N SER A 155 -1.66 25.35 13.00
CA SER A 155 -1.67 25.69 11.58
C SER A 155 -0.65 26.75 11.14
N SER A 156 0.26 27.18 12.01
CA SER A 156 1.37 28.09 11.70
C SER A 156 2.58 27.40 11.08
N LEU A 157 2.70 26.06 11.18
CA LEU A 157 3.82 25.29 10.58
C LEU A 157 3.65 24.99 9.08
N SER A 158 2.48 25.28 8.50
CA SER A 158 2.24 25.16 7.05
C SER A 158 3.09 26.14 6.22
N ARG A 159 3.64 27.19 6.84
CA ARG A 159 4.52 28.17 6.18
C ARG A 159 5.96 27.67 5.97
N GLU A 160 6.41 26.65 6.69
CA GLU A 160 7.76 26.12 6.54
C GLU A 160 7.86 24.97 5.53
N CYS A 161 6.72 24.47 5.03
CA CYS A 161 6.69 23.33 4.09
C CYS A 161 7.08 23.70 2.64
N GLY A 162 7.40 24.98 2.36
CA GLY A 162 7.95 25.40 1.06
C GLY A 162 7.01 25.24 -0.14
N CYS A 163 5.71 25.02 0.09
CA CYS A 163 4.71 24.85 -0.97
C CYS A 163 4.43 26.16 -1.76
N ASP A 164 4.89 27.31 -1.28
CA ASP A 164 4.76 28.62 -1.96
C ASP A 164 5.83 28.88 -3.04
N ARG A 165 6.68 27.90 -3.37
CA ARG A 165 7.81 28.08 -4.31
C ARG A 165 7.58 27.61 -5.74
N PHE A 166 6.34 27.47 -6.18
CA PHE A 166 6.05 27.27 -7.61
C PHE A 166 6.24 28.60 -8.37
N PRO A 167 7.23 28.73 -9.28
CA PRO A 167 7.28 29.87 -10.18
C PRO A 167 6.09 29.79 -11.13
N ARG A 168 5.22 30.81 -11.11
CA ARG A 168 4.20 30.99 -12.15
C ARG A 168 4.93 31.21 -13.48
N ARG A 169 4.72 30.30 -14.43
CA ARG A 169 4.98 30.54 -15.85
C ARG A 169 3.66 30.84 -16.54
#